data_AF-A0AAU0HNI0-F1
#
_entry.id   AF-A0AAU0HNI0-F1
#
_cell.length_a   1.000
_cell.length_b   1.000
_cell.length_c   1.000
_cell.angle_alpha   90.00
_cell.angle_beta   90.00
_cell.angle_gamma   90.00
#
_symmetry.space_group_name_H-M   'P 1'
#
loop_
_entity.id
_entity.type
_entity.pdbx_description
1 polymer ?
#
loop_
_entity_poly.entity_id
_entity_poly.type
_entity_poly.pdbx_seq_one_letter_code
_entity_poly.pdbx_strand_id
1 'polypeptide(L)'
;MSETRKLFIKTYGCQMNVYDSERMAEALGGQGYVETDTPDDADMIVLNTCHIREKAAEKVYSELGRFRELKAAKPGLKIGVAGCVAQAEGEEIMRRQPLVDLVVGPQSYHKLPQLEARTRAGEKALDTDFPEEDKFDHLAARPKARRAPAAFLTVQEGCDKFCAFCVVPYTRGAEVSRPAERVMSEARDLVERGVREITLLGQNVNAYHGHDGGLAGLIRDLAGIDGLERIRFTTSHPNDMDDALIAAHGEVEKLMPYLHLPVQSGSDKVLKAMNRKHDAESYLRLIERIRAARPDILISGDFIVGFPGETEEDFRATMDLVSAVEYGQCYSFKYSPRPGTPAAERSHVDEATKDERLQRLQALLRSQQRVVQDRMVGQEVNVLFERAGRAAGQMVGKSDHLHSVFVEAEDVAIGDLRRVRIVESAANSLRAELV
;
A
#
# COMPACT_ATOMS: atom_id res chain seq x y z
N MET A 1 -6.86 31.84 23.37
CA MET A 1 -7.37 30.73 22.55
C MET A 1 -6.35 30.54 21.45
N SER A 2 -5.65 29.41 21.35
CA SER A 2 -4.70 29.26 20.25
C SER A 2 -5.51 29.18 18.95
N GLU A 3 -5.14 29.95 17.94
CA GLU A 3 -5.80 29.90 16.63
C GLU A 3 -5.69 28.48 16.07
N THR A 4 -6.82 27.92 15.62
CA THR A 4 -6.88 26.64 14.92
C THR A 4 -6.16 26.78 13.58
N ARG A 5 -5.12 25.97 13.38
CA ARG A 5 -4.32 26.01 12.14
C ARG A 5 -4.84 24.99 11.14
N LYS A 6 -4.63 25.26 9.85
CA LYS A 6 -5.05 24.38 8.75
C LYS A 6 -3.89 23.56 8.19
N LEU A 7 -4.09 22.25 8.07
CA LEU A 7 -3.12 21.31 7.53
C LEU A 7 -3.63 20.72 6.22
N PHE A 8 -2.85 20.81 5.15
CA PHE A 8 -3.11 20.13 3.89
C PHE A 8 -2.06 19.05 3.66
N ILE A 9 -2.46 17.77 3.65
CA ILE A 9 -1.54 16.66 3.32
C ILE A 9 -1.89 16.13 1.94
N LYS A 10 -0.95 16.23 1.00
CA LYS A 10 -1.06 15.60 -0.31
C LYS A 10 -0.27 14.30 -0.33
N THR A 11 -0.99 13.19 -0.36
CA THR A 11 -0.41 11.85 -0.34
C THR A 11 -0.16 11.34 -1.77
N TYR A 12 1.08 10.98 -2.06
CA TYR A 12 1.50 10.28 -3.26
C TYR A 12 2.08 8.93 -2.88
N GLY A 13 1.59 7.85 -3.50
CA GLY A 13 2.27 6.56 -3.40
C GLY A 13 1.37 5.38 -3.15
N CYS A 14 1.62 4.72 -2.03
CA CYS A 14 1.06 3.42 -1.65
C CYS A 14 0.22 3.52 -0.38
N GLN A 15 -0.37 2.40 0.02
CA GLN A 15 -1.21 2.24 1.21
C GLN A 15 -0.45 2.63 2.49
N MET A 16 0.86 2.36 2.56
CA MET A 16 1.70 2.83 3.66
C MET A 16 1.76 4.36 3.73
N ASN A 17 1.85 5.06 2.59
CA ASN A 17 1.82 6.53 2.61
C ASN A 17 0.45 7.06 3.05
N VAL A 18 -0.65 6.39 2.72
CA VAL A 18 -1.99 6.76 3.23
C VAL A 18 -2.00 6.64 4.75
N TYR A 19 -1.56 5.49 5.29
CA TYR A 19 -1.42 5.29 6.72
C TYR A 19 -0.50 6.33 7.39
N ASP A 20 0.69 6.56 6.83
CA ASP A 20 1.66 7.54 7.33
C ASP A 20 1.06 8.96 7.35
N SER A 21 0.27 9.33 6.35
CA SER A 21 -0.43 10.63 6.30
C SER A 21 -1.48 10.77 7.39
N GLU A 22 -2.29 9.74 7.63
CA GLU A 22 -3.25 9.74 8.73
C GLU A 22 -2.55 9.90 10.09
N ARG A 23 -1.41 9.23 10.28
CA ARG A 23 -0.61 9.38 11.51
C ARG A 23 0.01 10.76 11.65
N MET A 24 0.48 11.36 10.56
CA MET A 24 0.97 12.74 10.56
C MET A 24 -0.11 13.75 10.92
N ALA A 25 -1.32 13.59 10.36
CA ALA A 25 -2.47 14.44 10.68
C ALA A 25 -2.85 14.33 12.17
N GLU A 26 -2.90 13.11 12.71
CA GLU A 26 -3.17 12.86 14.14
C GLU A 26 -2.12 13.53 15.04
N ALA A 27 -0.83 13.35 14.75
CA ALA A 27 0.26 13.93 15.54
C ALA A 27 0.22 15.46 15.55
N LEU A 28 -0.07 16.09 14.40
CA LEU A 28 -0.21 17.55 14.30
C LEU A 28 -1.54 18.06 14.89
N GLY A 29 -2.58 17.23 14.92
CA GLY A 29 -3.86 17.55 15.57
C GLY A 29 -3.69 17.86 17.06
N GLY A 30 -2.77 17.16 17.74
CA GLY A 30 -2.38 17.46 19.12
C GLY A 30 -1.78 18.86 19.33
N GLN A 31 -1.32 19.52 18.26
CA GLN A 31 -0.78 20.89 18.25
C GLN A 31 -1.79 21.93 17.74
N GLY A 32 -3.07 21.56 17.59
CA GLY A 32 -4.14 22.46 17.16
C GLY A 32 -4.29 22.62 15.65
N TYR A 33 -3.72 21.70 14.85
CA TYR A 33 -4.01 21.61 13.42
C TYR A 33 -5.32 20.87 13.15
N VAL A 34 -6.04 21.31 12.12
CA VAL A 34 -7.21 20.65 11.56
C VAL A 34 -7.01 20.53 10.05
N GLU A 35 -7.35 19.38 9.49
CA GLU A 35 -7.19 19.14 8.06
C GLU A 35 -8.05 20.09 7.20
N THR A 36 -7.55 20.40 6.00
CA THR A 36 -8.27 21.09 4.93
C THR A 36 -8.06 20.35 3.62
N ASP A 37 -9.05 20.42 2.73
CA ASP A 37 -9.02 19.76 1.41
C ASP A 37 -8.30 20.58 0.33
N THR A 38 -7.99 21.85 0.62
CA THR A 38 -7.34 22.75 -0.33
C THR A 38 -6.03 23.31 0.22
N PRO A 39 -4.95 23.34 -0.59
CA PRO A 39 -3.70 23.98 -0.19
C PRO A 39 -3.90 25.48 0.08
N ASP A 40 -4.84 26.13 -0.60
CA ASP A 40 -5.09 27.57 -0.48
C ASP A 40 -5.47 28.00 0.93
N ASP A 41 -6.11 27.13 1.72
CA ASP A 41 -6.53 27.44 3.10
C ASP A 41 -5.50 27.03 4.15
N ALA A 42 -4.40 26.38 3.75
CA ALA A 42 -3.46 25.77 4.68
C ALA A 42 -2.53 26.79 5.34
N ASP A 43 -2.20 26.53 6.61
CA ASP A 43 -1.06 27.10 7.34
C ASP A 43 0.19 26.21 7.23
N MET A 44 -0.02 24.93 6.92
CA MET A 44 1.03 23.96 6.64
C MET A 44 0.60 23.01 5.51
N ILE A 45 1.48 22.81 4.52
CA ILE A 45 1.33 21.83 3.46
C ILE A 45 2.37 20.73 3.65
N VAL A 46 1.96 19.46 3.62
CA VAL A 46 2.87 18.31 3.64
C VAL A 46 2.66 17.49 2.37
N LEU A 47 3.74 17.31 1.59
CA LEU A 47 3.78 16.35 0.51
C LEU A 47 4.30 15.02 1.05
N ASN A 48 3.44 14.02 1.27
CA ASN A 48 3.87 12.67 1.64
C ASN A 48 4.10 11.84 0.38
N THR A 49 5.31 11.34 0.19
CA THR A 49 5.79 10.91 -1.12
C THR A 49 6.33 9.48 -1.11
N CYS A 50 6.29 8.85 -2.29
CA CYS A 50 6.75 7.49 -2.50
C CYS A 50 7.84 7.46 -3.57
N HIS A 51 8.88 6.64 -3.39
CA HIS A 51 10.05 6.61 -4.27
C HIS A 51 10.00 5.48 -5.31
N ILE A 52 9.01 4.58 -5.23
CA ILE A 52 8.96 3.38 -6.07
C ILE A 52 8.42 3.62 -7.48
N ARG A 53 7.69 4.72 -7.73
CA ARG A 53 7.10 5.03 -9.04
C ARG A 53 8.06 5.82 -9.91
N GLU A 54 7.99 5.60 -11.23
CA GLU A 54 8.76 6.40 -12.18
C GLU A 54 8.38 7.88 -12.06
N LYS A 55 9.40 8.73 -12.11
CA LYS A 55 9.30 10.18 -11.98
C LYS A 55 8.67 10.69 -10.68
N ALA A 56 8.81 9.92 -9.60
CA ALA A 56 8.28 10.33 -8.30
C ALA A 56 8.90 11.64 -7.80
N ALA A 57 10.22 11.75 -7.88
CA ALA A 57 10.98 12.95 -7.56
C ALA A 57 10.51 14.17 -8.36
N GLU A 58 10.47 14.08 -9.70
CA GLU A 58 10.07 15.21 -10.55
C GLU A 58 8.64 15.67 -10.28
N LYS A 59 7.73 14.76 -9.91
CA LYS A 59 6.37 15.12 -9.49
C LYS A 59 6.39 15.97 -8.21
N VAL A 60 7.23 15.64 -7.24
CA VAL A 60 7.38 16.44 -6.01
C VAL A 60 7.90 17.83 -6.36
N TYR A 61 8.95 17.94 -7.17
CA TYR A 61 9.50 19.23 -7.58
C TYR A 61 8.50 20.09 -8.37
N SER A 62 7.73 19.46 -9.27
CA SER A 62 6.67 20.13 -10.02
C SER A 62 5.59 20.68 -9.09
N GLU A 63 5.15 19.90 -8.10
CA GLU A 63 4.15 20.34 -7.13
C GLU A 63 4.67 21.45 -6.21
N LEU A 64 5.90 21.32 -5.70
CA LEU A 64 6.55 22.38 -4.91
C LEU A 64 6.64 23.70 -5.70
N GLY A 65 6.89 23.63 -7.01
CA GLY A 65 6.90 24.79 -7.90
C GLY A 65 5.57 25.56 -7.89
N ARG A 66 4.43 24.85 -7.79
CA ARG A 66 3.09 25.45 -7.76
C ARG A 66 2.81 26.21 -6.46
N PHE A 67 3.41 25.79 -5.34
CA PHE A 67 3.23 26.46 -4.05
C PHE A 67 4.05 27.75 -3.89
N ARG A 68 4.87 28.11 -4.89
CA ARG A 68 5.68 29.34 -4.83
C ARG A 68 4.81 30.59 -4.69
N GLU A 69 3.76 30.70 -5.51
CA GLU A 69 2.83 31.84 -5.48
C GLU A 69 2.06 31.88 -4.15
N LEU A 70 1.62 30.71 -3.68
CA LEU A 70 0.90 30.58 -2.42
C LEU A 70 1.76 31.00 -1.22
N LYS A 71 3.04 30.57 -1.16
CA LYS A 71 3.96 30.97 -0.09
C LYS A 71 4.35 32.45 -0.16
N ALA A 72 4.41 33.03 -1.37
CA ALA A 72 4.59 34.47 -1.52
C ALA A 72 3.40 35.27 -0.98
N ALA A 73 2.17 34.79 -1.21
CA ALA A 73 0.95 35.40 -0.66
C ALA A 73 0.78 35.17 0.85
N LYS A 74 1.27 34.03 1.37
CA LYS A 74 1.22 33.64 2.78
C LYS A 74 2.62 33.35 3.32
N PRO A 75 3.41 34.37 3.71
CA PRO A 75 4.78 34.17 4.21
C PRO A 75 4.87 33.26 5.46
N GLY A 76 3.79 33.13 6.22
CA GLY A 76 3.68 32.23 7.37
C GLY A 76 3.43 30.75 7.03
N LEU A 77 3.12 30.42 5.77
CA LEU A 77 2.85 29.07 5.29
C LEU A 77 4.11 28.20 5.42
N LYS A 78 3.95 27.05 6.07
CA LYS A 78 4.98 26.01 6.16
C LYS A 78 4.80 24.95 5.10
N ILE A 79 5.89 24.51 4.49
CA ILE A 79 5.89 23.48 3.45
C ILE A 79 6.87 22.37 3.84
N GLY A 80 6.34 21.18 4.04
CA GLY A 80 7.07 19.97 4.37
C GLY A 80 7.05 18.93 3.25
N VAL A 81 8.12 18.17 3.15
CA VAL A 81 8.16 16.95 2.31
C VAL A 81 8.44 15.75 3.21
N ALA A 82 7.58 14.73 3.12
CA ALA A 82 7.64 13.51 3.91
C ALA A 82 7.73 12.26 3.03
N GLY A 83 8.09 11.13 3.62
CA GLY A 83 8.03 9.82 2.99
C GLY A 83 9.31 9.40 2.26
N CYS A 84 9.21 8.44 1.35
CA CYS A 84 10.40 7.77 0.80
C CYS A 84 11.25 8.66 -0.12
N VAL A 85 10.67 9.66 -0.81
CA VAL A 85 11.48 10.61 -1.60
C VAL A 85 12.22 11.56 -0.66
N ALA A 86 11.56 12.00 0.43
CA ALA A 86 12.20 12.79 1.48
C ALA A 86 13.41 12.04 2.08
N GLN A 87 13.27 10.74 2.33
CA GLN A 87 14.37 9.90 2.79
C GLN A 87 15.51 9.75 1.77
N ALA A 88 15.17 9.58 0.49
CA ALA A 88 16.16 9.33 -0.55
C ALA A 88 16.95 10.59 -0.94
N GLU A 89 16.28 11.75 -0.98
CA GLU A 89 16.90 13.00 -1.45
C GLU A 89 17.32 13.93 -0.31
N GLY A 90 16.65 13.89 0.85
CA GLY A 90 17.03 14.61 2.07
C GLY A 90 17.39 16.09 1.83
N GLU A 91 18.66 16.43 2.07
CA GLU A 91 19.22 17.78 1.87
C GLU A 91 19.07 18.31 0.45
N GLU A 92 19.05 17.44 -0.57
CA GLU A 92 18.92 17.81 -1.98
C GLU A 92 17.62 18.58 -2.23
N ILE A 93 16.52 18.14 -1.62
CA ILE A 93 15.21 18.80 -1.74
C ILE A 93 15.30 20.22 -1.20
N MET A 94 15.91 20.41 -0.03
CA MET A 94 16.05 21.74 0.59
C MET A 94 16.96 22.66 -0.23
N ARG A 95 18.01 22.11 -0.85
CA ARG A 95 18.95 22.86 -1.70
C ARG A 95 18.31 23.29 -3.02
N ARG A 96 17.63 22.37 -3.70
CA ARG A 96 16.96 22.63 -4.99
C ARG A 96 15.69 23.45 -4.84
N GLN A 97 15.03 23.34 -3.69
CA GLN A 97 13.78 24.02 -3.44
C GLN A 97 13.77 24.76 -2.08
N PRO A 98 14.29 26.00 -2.04
CA PRO A 98 14.39 26.80 -0.83
C PRO A 98 13.06 27.08 -0.11
N LEU A 99 11.90 26.97 -0.78
CA LEU A 99 10.59 27.12 -0.15
C LEU A 99 10.22 25.99 0.81
N VAL A 100 10.93 24.86 0.79
CA VAL A 100 10.71 23.77 1.74
C VAL A 100 11.30 24.16 3.10
N ASP A 101 10.47 24.12 4.13
CA ASP A 101 10.83 24.43 5.52
C ASP A 101 11.27 23.17 6.28
N LEU A 102 10.66 22.02 5.99
CA LEU A 102 11.03 20.75 6.61
C LEU A 102 11.03 19.56 5.65
N VAL A 103 11.88 18.59 5.95
CA VAL A 103 11.97 17.30 5.26
C VAL A 103 12.05 16.19 6.32
N VAL A 104 11.19 15.19 6.21
CA VAL A 104 11.13 14.09 7.20
C VAL A 104 11.01 12.71 6.54
N GLY A 105 11.85 11.78 6.98
CA GLY A 105 11.82 10.38 6.53
C GLY A 105 10.56 9.63 7.00
N PRO A 106 10.22 8.49 6.37
CA PRO A 106 9.07 7.68 6.76
C PRO A 106 9.22 7.05 8.15
N GLN A 107 10.43 6.99 8.71
CA GLN A 107 10.69 6.50 10.07
C GLN A 107 10.64 7.59 11.16
N SER A 108 10.66 8.87 10.77
CA SER A 108 10.77 10.00 11.70
C SER A 108 9.53 10.89 11.76
N TYR A 109 8.43 10.54 11.07
CA TYR A 109 7.26 11.43 10.99
C TYR A 109 6.57 11.69 12.34
N HIS A 110 6.76 10.85 13.36
CA HIS A 110 6.27 11.10 14.73
C HIS A 110 6.87 12.38 15.33
N LYS A 111 8.05 12.81 14.87
CA LYS A 111 8.72 14.06 15.26
C LYS A 111 8.18 15.29 14.53
N LEU A 112 7.24 15.13 13.59
CA LEU A 112 6.70 16.23 12.79
C LEU A 112 6.20 17.41 13.64
N PRO A 113 5.53 17.23 14.80
CA PRO A 113 5.20 18.33 15.71
C PRO A 113 6.41 19.14 16.20
N GLN A 114 7.52 18.47 16.51
CA GLN A 114 8.75 19.12 16.97
C GLN A 114 9.45 19.86 15.81
N LEU A 115 9.51 19.22 14.63
CA LEU A 115 10.07 19.83 13.43
C LEU A 115 9.26 21.07 13.02
N GLU A 116 7.93 20.99 13.06
CA GLU A 116 7.03 22.11 12.79
C GLU A 116 7.31 23.29 13.72
N ALA A 117 7.44 23.06 15.02
CA ALA A 117 7.73 24.11 16.00
C ALA A 117 9.06 24.82 15.70
N ARG A 118 10.11 24.05 15.34
CA ARG A 118 11.40 24.60 14.90
C ARG A 118 11.27 25.45 13.64
N THR A 119 10.48 25.01 12.65
CA THR A 119 10.26 25.81 11.44
C THR A 119 9.53 27.12 11.71
N ARG A 120 8.67 27.17 12.73
CA ARG A 120 8.03 28.42 13.17
C ARG A 120 8.98 29.35 13.92
N ALA A 121 10.01 28.80 14.59
CA ALA A 121 11.10 29.58 15.18
C ALA A 121 12.09 30.15 14.14
N GLY A 122 11.92 29.82 12.85
CA GLY A 122 12.74 30.34 11.74
C GLY A 122 13.82 29.37 11.25
N GLU A 123 13.88 28.15 11.79
CA GLU A 123 14.83 27.13 11.36
C GLU A 123 14.34 26.35 10.14
N LYS A 124 15.27 25.78 9.38
CA LYS A 124 14.96 24.64 8.49
C LYS A 124 15.15 23.34 9.25
N ALA A 125 14.24 22.39 9.08
CA ALA A 125 14.25 21.15 9.84
C ALA A 125 14.37 19.91 8.92
N LEU A 126 15.47 19.17 9.03
CA LEU A 126 15.70 17.92 8.31
C LEU A 126 15.86 16.78 9.32
N ASP A 127 15.08 15.71 9.15
CA ASP A 127 15.24 14.46 9.91
C ASP A 127 14.97 13.27 8.97
N THR A 128 16.04 12.71 8.44
CA THR A 128 16.05 11.50 7.61
C THR A 128 16.86 10.38 8.26
N ASP A 129 17.14 10.49 9.55
CA ASP A 129 17.85 9.43 10.26
C ASP A 129 16.91 8.25 10.52
N PHE A 130 17.48 7.06 10.64
CA PHE A 130 16.75 5.88 11.10
C PHE A 130 16.95 5.77 12.62
N PRO A 131 16.02 6.25 13.46
CA PRO A 131 16.17 6.18 14.90
C PRO A 131 16.17 4.72 15.38
N GLU A 132 16.92 4.43 16.46
CA GLU A 132 16.84 3.14 17.16
C GLU A 132 15.52 2.98 17.92
N GLU A 133 14.92 4.09 18.34
CA GLU A 133 13.61 4.13 19.01
C GLU A 133 12.46 3.90 18.03
N ASP A 134 11.48 3.09 18.43
CA ASP A 134 10.29 2.83 17.62
C ASP A 134 9.36 4.05 17.62
N LYS A 135 9.13 4.64 16.44
CA LYS A 135 8.20 5.77 16.28
C LYS A 135 6.80 5.51 16.83
N PHE A 136 6.35 4.25 16.84
CA PHE A 136 5.04 3.87 17.35
C PHE A 136 4.95 4.03 18.87
N ASP A 137 6.06 4.15 19.61
CA ASP A 137 6.10 4.51 21.03
C ASP A 137 5.60 5.94 21.30
N HIS A 138 5.79 6.82 20.34
CA HIS A 138 5.63 8.27 20.51
C HIS A 138 4.34 8.82 19.88
N LEU A 139 3.58 7.98 19.16
CA LEU A 139 2.30 8.37 18.59
C LEU A 139 1.21 8.40 19.67
N ALA A 140 0.65 9.59 19.93
CA ALA A 140 -0.39 9.79 20.93
C ALA A 140 -1.66 8.97 20.66
N ALA A 141 -2.40 8.66 21.73
CA ALA A 141 -3.71 8.01 21.64
C ALA A 141 -4.72 8.87 20.85
N ARG A 142 -5.56 8.19 20.07
CA ARG A 142 -6.39 8.78 19.01
C ARG A 142 -7.56 9.62 19.54
N PRO A 143 -7.92 10.74 18.89
CA PRO A 143 -9.22 11.38 19.09
C PRO A 143 -10.36 10.47 18.59
N LYS A 144 -11.48 10.44 19.32
CA LYS A 144 -12.65 9.56 19.08
C LYS A 144 -13.53 9.94 17.86
N ALA A 145 -12.94 10.43 16.78
CA ALA A 145 -13.69 10.67 15.54
C ALA A 145 -14.01 9.34 14.85
N ARG A 146 -15.22 9.20 14.29
CA ARG A 146 -15.62 8.02 13.50
C ARG A 146 -14.66 7.82 12.33
N ARG A 147 -14.26 6.58 12.07
CA ARG A 147 -13.37 6.22 10.96
C ARG A 147 -14.16 5.69 9.76
N ALA A 148 -13.50 5.66 8.60
CA ALA A 148 -13.98 4.94 7.44
C ALA A 148 -14.14 3.44 7.78
N PRO A 149 -15.05 2.70 7.11
CA PRO A 149 -15.35 1.32 7.48
C PRO A 149 -14.21 0.33 7.17
N ALA A 150 -13.24 0.73 6.35
CA ALA A 150 -12.01 -0.03 6.11
C ALA A 150 -10.80 0.82 6.54
N ALA A 151 -9.81 0.19 7.15
CA ALA A 151 -8.59 0.86 7.60
C ALA A 151 -7.33 0.03 7.32
N PHE A 152 -6.22 0.75 7.14
CA PHE A 152 -4.90 0.15 7.09
C PHE A 152 -4.28 0.09 8.49
N LEU A 153 -3.58 -1.00 8.78
CA LEU A 153 -2.86 -1.20 10.04
C LEU A 153 -1.47 -1.74 9.75
N THR A 154 -0.44 -0.89 9.87
CA THR A 154 0.95 -1.32 9.71
C THR A 154 1.33 -2.28 10.83
N VAL A 155 1.85 -3.46 10.51
CA VAL A 155 2.35 -4.46 11.49
C VAL A 155 3.87 -4.61 11.43
N GLN A 156 4.48 -4.17 10.34
CA GLN A 156 5.90 -4.33 10.07
C GLN A 156 6.39 -3.16 9.22
N GLU A 157 7.64 -2.78 9.41
CA GLU A 157 8.33 -1.80 8.57
C GLU A 157 9.70 -2.29 8.13
N GLY A 158 10.21 -1.72 7.04
CA GLY A 158 11.48 -2.13 6.46
C GLY A 158 11.44 -3.53 5.85
N CYS A 159 12.54 -3.93 5.22
CA CYS A 159 12.61 -5.22 4.52
C CYS A 159 14.06 -5.65 4.29
N ASP A 160 14.38 -6.90 4.68
CA ASP A 160 15.73 -7.46 4.59
C ASP A 160 15.94 -8.38 3.37
N LYS A 161 15.03 -8.34 2.39
CA LYS A 161 15.17 -9.17 1.17
C LYS A 161 16.22 -8.67 0.19
N PHE A 162 16.56 -7.37 0.22
CA PHE A 162 17.55 -6.74 -0.69
C PHE A 162 17.39 -7.17 -2.17
N CYS A 163 16.15 -7.15 -2.68
CA CYS A 163 15.91 -7.42 -4.09
C CYS A 163 16.67 -6.39 -4.95
N ALA A 164 17.31 -6.84 -6.03
CA ALA A 164 18.27 -6.03 -6.78
C ALA A 164 17.68 -4.75 -7.41
N PHE A 165 16.35 -4.66 -7.53
CA PHE A 165 15.60 -3.51 -8.06
C PHE A 165 14.94 -2.64 -6.98
N CYS A 166 14.96 -3.05 -5.71
CA CYS A 166 14.12 -2.47 -4.67
C CYS A 166 14.89 -1.45 -3.84
N VAL A 167 14.32 -0.24 -3.69
CA VAL A 167 14.88 0.84 -2.87
C VAL A 167 14.47 0.78 -1.39
N VAL A 168 13.54 -0.12 -1.05
CA VAL A 168 12.94 -0.17 0.29
C VAL A 168 13.97 -0.31 1.40
N PRO A 169 14.97 -1.22 1.34
CA PRO A 169 15.95 -1.36 2.43
C PRO A 169 16.68 -0.05 2.74
N TYR A 170 16.90 0.79 1.72
CA TYR A 170 17.61 2.06 1.83
C TYR A 170 16.70 3.24 2.22
N THR A 171 15.38 3.10 2.07
CA THR A 171 14.41 4.19 2.27
C THR A 171 13.44 3.95 3.42
N ARG A 172 13.39 2.73 3.98
CA ARG A 172 12.55 2.38 5.13
C ARG A 172 13.30 1.59 6.22
N GLY A 173 14.58 1.30 6.01
CA GLY A 173 15.44 0.63 7.00
C GLY A 173 15.30 -0.89 7.01
N ALA A 174 15.92 -1.48 8.03
CA ALA A 174 15.88 -2.92 8.31
C ALA A 174 14.48 -3.38 8.69
N GLU A 175 14.23 -4.67 8.49
CA GLU A 175 12.94 -5.28 8.84
C GLU A 175 12.69 -5.27 10.36
N VAL A 176 11.56 -4.69 10.77
CA VAL A 176 11.13 -4.64 12.18
C VAL A 176 9.64 -4.96 12.26
N SER A 177 9.28 -5.93 13.10
CA SER A 177 7.89 -6.28 13.41
C SER A 177 7.42 -5.54 14.66
N ARG A 178 6.22 -4.97 14.61
CA ARG A 178 5.57 -4.36 15.79
C ARG A 178 5.11 -5.47 16.75
N PRO A 179 5.27 -5.31 18.08
CA PRO A 179 4.74 -6.28 19.04
C PRO A 179 3.22 -6.48 18.88
N ALA A 180 2.77 -7.74 18.93
CA ALA A 180 1.38 -8.11 18.70
C ALA A 180 0.40 -7.38 19.63
N GLU A 181 0.75 -7.21 20.90
CA GLU A 181 -0.08 -6.49 21.89
C GLU A 181 -0.47 -5.09 21.41
N ARG A 182 0.49 -4.35 20.80
CA ARG A 182 0.26 -3.00 20.29
C ARG A 182 -0.62 -3.02 19.05
N VAL A 183 -0.35 -3.95 18.14
CA VAL A 183 -1.18 -4.14 16.94
C VAL A 183 -2.62 -4.46 17.34
N MET A 184 -2.81 -5.36 18.30
CA MET A 184 -4.12 -5.73 18.83
C MET A 184 -4.82 -4.57 19.54
N SER A 185 -4.11 -3.76 20.33
CA SER A 185 -4.67 -2.55 20.94
C SER A 185 -5.13 -1.55 19.87
N GLU A 186 -4.34 -1.33 18.83
CA GLU A 186 -4.68 -0.41 17.75
C GLU A 186 -5.86 -0.92 16.90
N ALA A 187 -5.94 -2.23 16.66
CA ALA A 187 -7.04 -2.86 15.96
C ALA A 187 -8.36 -2.71 16.73
N ARG A 188 -8.36 -2.92 18.06
CA ARG A 188 -9.55 -2.70 18.89
C ARG A 188 -10.03 -1.25 18.83
N ASP A 189 -9.13 -0.28 18.95
CA ASP A 189 -9.50 1.14 18.81
C ASP A 189 -10.06 1.47 17.42
N LEU A 190 -9.51 0.90 16.33
CA LEU A 190 -10.08 1.07 14.99
C LEU A 190 -11.54 0.57 14.95
N VAL A 191 -11.78 -0.62 15.50
CA VAL A 191 -13.11 -1.25 15.50
C VAL A 191 -14.10 -0.47 16.36
N GLU A 192 -13.70 0.00 17.55
CA GLU A 192 -14.51 0.88 18.40
C GLU A 192 -14.92 2.18 17.69
N ARG A 193 -14.13 2.63 16.70
CA ARG A 193 -14.39 3.82 15.88
C ARG A 193 -15.20 3.52 14.61
N GLY A 194 -15.68 2.29 14.45
CA GLY A 194 -16.57 1.85 13.36
C GLY A 194 -15.87 1.19 12.17
N VAL A 195 -14.58 0.85 12.28
CA VAL A 195 -13.89 0.05 11.26
C VAL A 195 -14.37 -1.40 11.32
N ARG A 196 -14.72 -1.97 10.17
CA ARG A 196 -15.16 -3.36 10.00
C ARG A 196 -14.19 -4.21 9.19
N GLU A 197 -13.31 -3.59 8.40
CA GLU A 197 -12.24 -4.29 7.67
C GLU A 197 -10.87 -3.69 8.03
N ILE A 198 -9.92 -4.55 8.40
CA ILE A 198 -8.52 -4.17 8.62
C ILE A 198 -7.63 -4.84 7.57
N THR A 199 -6.86 -4.03 6.85
CA THR A 199 -5.77 -4.51 5.98
C THR A 199 -4.43 -4.30 6.66
N LEU A 200 -3.77 -5.40 7.02
CA LEU A 200 -2.43 -5.40 7.59
C LEU A 200 -1.40 -5.00 6.54
N LEU A 201 -0.53 -4.05 6.88
CA LEU A 201 0.51 -3.54 6.01
C LEU A 201 1.91 -3.87 6.51
N GLY A 202 2.79 -4.16 5.57
CA GLY A 202 4.24 -4.25 5.75
C GLY A 202 4.95 -4.15 4.41
N GLN A 203 6.28 -4.04 4.39
CA GLN A 203 7.04 -4.16 3.14
C GLN A 203 7.29 -5.63 2.75
N ASN A 204 7.12 -6.54 3.72
CA ASN A 204 7.11 -7.98 3.53
C ASN A 204 6.24 -8.63 4.62
N VAL A 205 4.94 -8.36 4.60
CA VAL A 205 4.02 -8.56 5.75
C VAL A 205 4.00 -9.98 6.30
N ASN A 206 4.23 -10.99 5.46
CA ASN A 206 4.24 -12.40 5.86
C ASN A 206 5.55 -12.86 6.51
N ALA A 207 6.56 -11.99 6.63
CA ALA A 207 7.71 -12.20 7.52
C ALA A 207 7.47 -11.63 8.94
N TYR A 208 6.26 -11.18 9.25
CA TYR A 208 5.90 -10.68 10.57
C TYR A 208 6.17 -11.70 11.67
N HIS A 209 6.95 -11.28 12.68
CA HIS A 209 7.42 -12.09 13.80
C HIS A 209 7.20 -11.40 15.15
N GLY A 210 6.29 -10.41 15.22
CA GLY A 210 5.93 -9.74 16.47
C GLY A 210 4.94 -10.52 17.36
N HIS A 211 4.57 -11.73 16.95
CA HIS A 211 3.69 -12.68 17.63
C HIS A 211 4.34 -14.07 17.58
N ASP A 212 4.21 -14.89 18.63
CA ASP A 212 4.84 -16.22 18.71
C ASP A 212 4.41 -17.16 17.56
N GLY A 213 3.16 -17.04 17.12
CA GLY A 213 2.60 -17.74 15.95
C GLY A 213 2.78 -17.01 14.60
N GLY A 214 3.66 -16.01 14.52
CA GLY A 214 3.87 -15.18 13.33
C GLY A 214 2.60 -14.45 12.86
N LEU A 215 2.54 -14.12 11.56
CA LEU A 215 1.38 -13.46 10.97
C LEU A 215 0.09 -14.28 11.13
N ALA A 216 0.19 -15.59 11.00
CA ALA A 216 -0.97 -16.48 11.12
C ALA A 216 -1.58 -16.43 12.53
N GLY A 217 -0.75 -16.39 13.58
CA GLY A 217 -1.20 -16.22 14.95
C GLY A 217 -1.88 -14.86 15.17
N LEU A 218 -1.27 -13.78 14.68
CA LEU A 218 -1.87 -12.44 14.75
C LEU A 218 -3.25 -12.39 14.05
N ILE A 219 -3.39 -13.02 12.89
CA ILE A 219 -4.68 -13.08 12.16
C ILE A 219 -5.74 -13.83 12.99
N ARG A 220 -5.38 -14.95 13.62
CA ARG A 220 -6.30 -15.71 14.47
C ARG A 220 -6.77 -14.87 15.67
N ASP A 221 -5.86 -14.14 16.30
CA ASP A 221 -6.20 -13.25 17.41
C ASP A 221 -7.09 -12.07 16.98
N LEU A 222 -6.76 -11.43 15.85
CA LEU A 222 -7.57 -10.35 15.27
C LEU A 222 -8.98 -10.84 14.94
N ALA A 223 -9.12 -12.06 14.43
CA ALA A 223 -10.43 -12.64 14.11
C ALA A 223 -11.36 -12.77 15.34
N GLY A 224 -10.79 -12.85 16.54
CA GLY A 224 -11.53 -12.84 17.81
C GLY A 224 -12.07 -11.48 18.25
N ILE A 225 -11.73 -10.38 17.57
CA ILE A 225 -12.26 -9.05 17.88
C ILE A 225 -13.72 -8.95 17.42
N ASP A 226 -14.62 -8.66 18.36
CA ASP A 226 -16.02 -8.39 18.08
C ASP A 226 -16.18 -7.09 17.27
N GLY A 227 -17.03 -7.11 16.25
CA GLY A 227 -17.20 -6.00 15.29
C GLY A 227 -16.19 -5.93 14.15
N LEU A 228 -15.05 -6.63 14.22
CA LEU A 228 -14.15 -6.80 13.07
C LEU A 228 -14.69 -7.92 12.18
N GLU A 229 -15.07 -7.59 10.94
CA GLU A 229 -15.69 -8.53 10.01
C GLU A 229 -14.69 -9.14 9.03
N ARG A 230 -13.67 -8.36 8.63
CA ARG A 230 -12.76 -8.74 7.56
C ARG A 230 -11.31 -8.39 7.89
N ILE A 231 -10.42 -9.30 7.55
CA ILE A 231 -8.97 -9.17 7.66
C ILE A 231 -8.38 -9.41 6.27
N ARG A 232 -7.45 -8.54 5.90
CA ARG A 232 -6.60 -8.69 4.72
C ARG A 232 -5.16 -8.42 5.10
N PHE A 233 -4.25 -8.80 4.21
CA PHE A 233 -2.88 -8.33 4.24
C PHE A 233 -2.39 -8.15 2.80
N THR A 234 -1.36 -7.34 2.61
CA THR A 234 -0.76 -7.13 1.30
C THR A 234 0.75 -6.94 1.39
N THR A 235 1.42 -7.12 0.26
CA THR A 235 2.89 -7.08 0.12
C THR A 235 3.54 -8.28 0.80
N SER A 236 3.36 -9.45 0.18
CA SER A 236 3.89 -10.73 0.64
C SER A 236 5.09 -11.18 -0.21
N HIS A 237 5.97 -11.99 0.35
CA HIS A 237 7.05 -12.65 -0.37
C HIS A 237 6.83 -14.18 -0.40
N PRO A 238 6.98 -14.87 -1.56
CA PRO A 238 6.76 -16.31 -1.66
C PRO A 238 7.48 -17.17 -0.61
N ASN A 239 8.73 -16.83 -0.30
CA ASN A 239 9.53 -17.55 0.69
C ASN A 239 9.00 -17.51 2.13
N ASP A 240 8.20 -16.50 2.47
CA ASP A 240 7.69 -16.33 3.84
C ASP A 240 6.22 -16.76 3.93
N MET A 241 5.72 -17.50 2.93
CA MET A 241 4.38 -18.08 2.94
C MET A 241 4.46 -19.48 3.56
N ASP A 242 4.41 -19.53 4.89
CA ASP A 242 4.52 -20.76 5.66
C ASP A 242 3.19 -21.55 5.74
N ASP A 243 3.29 -22.78 6.24
CA ASP A 243 2.16 -23.70 6.37
C ASP A 243 1.08 -23.16 7.31
N ALA A 244 1.45 -22.41 8.34
CA ALA A 244 0.52 -21.85 9.32
C ALA A 244 -0.34 -20.74 8.70
N LEU A 245 0.23 -19.91 7.83
CA LEU A 245 -0.46 -18.85 7.10
C LEU A 245 -1.32 -19.42 5.96
N ILE A 246 -0.84 -20.46 5.26
CA ILE A 246 -1.66 -21.20 4.29
C ILE A 246 -2.88 -21.81 4.98
N ALA A 247 -2.69 -22.45 6.14
CA ALA A 247 -3.79 -23.02 6.93
C ALA A 247 -4.77 -21.94 7.41
N ALA A 248 -4.27 -20.78 7.83
CA ALA A 248 -5.11 -19.66 8.26
C ALA A 248 -6.10 -19.20 7.16
N HIS A 249 -5.69 -19.23 5.88
CA HIS A 249 -6.61 -18.94 4.77
C HIS A 249 -7.77 -19.94 4.67
N GLY A 250 -7.57 -21.21 5.02
CA GLY A 250 -8.63 -22.22 5.05
C GLY A 250 -9.48 -22.20 6.33
N GLU A 251 -8.90 -21.80 7.45
CA GLU A 251 -9.50 -21.91 8.79
C GLU A 251 -10.23 -20.64 9.26
N VAL A 252 -9.71 -19.45 8.93
CA VAL A 252 -10.19 -18.18 9.48
C VAL A 252 -11.18 -17.54 8.52
N GLU A 253 -12.48 -17.62 8.82
CA GLU A 253 -13.55 -17.07 7.96
C GLU A 253 -13.40 -15.56 7.69
N LYS A 254 -12.95 -14.80 8.70
CA LYS A 254 -12.70 -13.36 8.57
C LYS A 254 -11.47 -13.04 7.70
N LEU A 255 -10.59 -14.00 7.41
CA LEU A 255 -9.46 -13.79 6.51
C LEU A 255 -9.95 -13.94 5.07
N MET A 256 -9.96 -12.83 4.35
CA MET A 256 -10.59 -12.76 3.04
C MET A 256 -9.85 -13.61 1.99
N PRO A 257 -10.58 -14.22 1.03
CA PRO A 257 -10.01 -15.10 -0.01
C PRO A 257 -9.31 -14.31 -1.13
N TYR A 258 -8.40 -13.42 -0.76
CA TYR A 258 -7.57 -12.63 -1.65
C TYR A 258 -6.14 -12.66 -1.15
N LEU A 259 -5.20 -13.04 -2.02
CA LEU A 259 -3.79 -13.08 -1.68
C LEU A 259 -2.97 -12.39 -2.78
N HIS A 260 -2.28 -11.32 -2.38
CA HIS A 260 -1.27 -10.67 -3.22
C HIS A 260 0.10 -11.29 -2.93
N LEU A 261 0.61 -12.09 -3.87
CA LEU A 261 1.86 -12.85 -3.78
C LEU A 261 2.75 -12.63 -5.01
N PRO A 262 3.46 -11.49 -5.10
CA PRO A 262 4.32 -11.21 -6.24
C PRO A 262 5.47 -12.20 -6.40
N VAL A 263 5.58 -12.82 -7.59
CA VAL A 263 6.77 -13.60 -8.02
C VAL A 263 7.80 -12.73 -8.76
N GLN A 264 7.36 -11.66 -9.43
CA GLN A 264 8.13 -10.69 -10.23
C GLN A 264 8.52 -11.17 -11.64
N SER A 265 8.91 -12.44 -11.81
CA SER A 265 9.23 -13.06 -13.11
C SER A 265 8.96 -14.57 -13.06
N GLY A 266 8.76 -15.21 -14.22
CA GLY A 266 8.72 -16.68 -14.32
C GLY A 266 10.03 -17.31 -14.81
N SER A 267 11.08 -16.53 -15.03
CA SER A 267 12.40 -17.07 -15.37
C SER A 267 13.29 -17.19 -14.13
N ASP A 268 13.79 -18.40 -13.85
CA ASP A 268 14.72 -18.66 -12.75
C ASP A 268 16.01 -17.85 -12.88
N LYS A 269 16.49 -17.64 -14.11
CA LYS A 269 17.65 -16.79 -14.40
C LYS A 269 17.37 -15.35 -13.96
N VAL A 270 16.21 -14.80 -14.32
CA VAL A 270 15.82 -13.43 -13.96
C VAL A 270 15.55 -13.31 -12.46
N LEU A 271 14.83 -14.26 -11.86
CA LEU A 271 14.57 -14.33 -10.42
C LEU A 271 15.87 -14.33 -9.62
N LYS A 272 16.85 -15.16 -10.01
CA LYS A 272 18.19 -15.15 -9.40
C LYS A 272 18.89 -13.81 -9.57
N ALA A 273 18.81 -13.20 -10.75
CA ALA A 273 19.40 -11.89 -11.02
C ALA A 273 18.72 -10.74 -10.24
N MET A 274 17.45 -10.90 -9.90
CA MET A 274 16.67 -10.03 -9.01
C MET A 274 16.98 -10.25 -7.51
N ASN A 275 17.84 -11.21 -7.17
CA ASN A 275 18.10 -11.67 -5.79
C ASN A 275 16.84 -12.27 -5.12
N ARG A 276 16.06 -13.04 -5.87
CA ARG A 276 14.94 -13.82 -5.35
C ARG A 276 15.46 -15.20 -4.94
N LYS A 277 14.98 -15.69 -3.79
CA LYS A 277 15.39 -16.97 -3.21
C LYS A 277 14.36 -18.09 -3.46
N HIS A 278 13.64 -18.00 -4.57
CA HIS A 278 12.69 -18.98 -5.08
C HIS A 278 12.83 -19.07 -6.60
N ASP A 279 12.26 -20.13 -7.16
CA ASP A 279 12.19 -20.42 -8.60
C ASP A 279 10.72 -20.58 -9.03
N ALA A 280 10.48 -20.70 -10.34
CA ALA A 280 9.14 -20.85 -10.90
C ALA A 280 8.42 -22.11 -10.38
N GLU A 281 9.15 -23.23 -10.25
CA GLU A 281 8.57 -24.52 -9.87
C GLU A 281 8.11 -24.52 -8.40
N SER A 282 8.94 -24.03 -7.48
CA SER A 282 8.59 -23.85 -6.06
C SER A 282 7.42 -22.89 -5.88
N TYR A 283 7.34 -21.83 -6.70
CA TYR A 283 6.21 -20.90 -6.68
C TYR A 283 4.90 -21.58 -7.13
N LEU A 284 4.92 -22.37 -8.22
CA LEU A 284 3.75 -23.10 -8.69
C LEU A 284 3.24 -24.10 -7.64
N ARG A 285 4.14 -24.88 -7.02
CA ARG A 285 3.79 -25.77 -5.90
C ARG A 285 3.19 -25.02 -4.72
N LEU A 286 3.70 -23.83 -4.41
CA LEU A 286 3.15 -22.99 -3.36
C LEU A 286 1.71 -22.56 -3.68
N ILE A 287 1.44 -22.14 -4.92
CA ILE A 287 0.09 -21.80 -5.39
C ILE A 287 -0.87 -23.00 -5.28
N GLU A 288 -0.43 -24.20 -5.66
CA GLU A 288 -1.23 -25.43 -5.52
C GLU A 288 -1.64 -25.68 -4.07
N ARG A 289 -0.70 -25.56 -3.12
CA ARG A 289 -0.96 -25.73 -1.68
C ARG A 289 -1.93 -24.68 -1.14
N ILE A 290 -1.78 -23.42 -1.56
CA ILE A 290 -2.68 -22.33 -1.18
C ILE A 290 -4.11 -22.61 -1.68
N ARG A 291 -4.26 -23.03 -2.94
CA ARG A 291 -5.57 -23.39 -3.52
C ARG A 291 -6.18 -24.63 -2.89
N ALA A 292 -5.37 -25.58 -2.44
CA ALA A 292 -5.86 -26.75 -1.71
C ALA A 292 -6.45 -26.34 -0.34
N ALA A 293 -5.84 -25.37 0.35
CA ALA A 293 -6.34 -24.85 1.62
C ALA A 293 -7.55 -23.92 1.45
N ARG A 294 -7.58 -23.10 0.40
CA ARG A 294 -8.67 -22.16 0.10
C ARG A 294 -9.02 -22.17 -1.40
N PRO A 295 -9.95 -23.04 -1.85
CA PRO A 295 -10.24 -23.24 -3.28
C PRO A 295 -10.76 -22.02 -4.05
N ASP A 296 -11.45 -21.11 -3.39
CA ASP A 296 -12.01 -19.87 -3.95
C ASP A 296 -11.06 -18.67 -3.83
N ILE A 297 -9.78 -18.87 -3.47
CA ILE A 297 -8.82 -17.78 -3.29
C ILE A 297 -8.47 -17.10 -4.63
N LEU A 298 -8.56 -15.77 -4.63
CA LEU A 298 -8.11 -14.94 -5.73
C LEU A 298 -6.62 -14.61 -5.56
N ILE A 299 -5.80 -15.07 -6.50
CA ILE A 299 -4.36 -14.76 -6.50
C ILE A 299 -4.10 -13.48 -7.30
N SER A 300 -3.31 -12.61 -6.69
CA SER A 300 -2.78 -11.38 -7.28
C SER A 300 -1.26 -11.38 -7.26
N GLY A 301 -0.62 -10.69 -8.20
CA GLY A 301 0.85 -10.61 -8.26
C GLY A 301 1.36 -9.37 -8.98
N ASP A 302 2.67 -9.15 -8.86
CA ASP A 302 3.41 -8.14 -9.61
C ASP A 302 4.41 -8.78 -10.56
N PHE A 303 4.60 -8.15 -11.71
CA PHE A 303 5.55 -8.54 -12.74
C PHE A 303 6.38 -7.35 -13.23
N ILE A 304 7.68 -7.59 -13.41
CA ILE A 304 8.62 -6.61 -13.97
C ILE A 304 9.17 -7.17 -15.28
N VAL A 305 8.85 -6.52 -16.40
CA VAL A 305 9.38 -6.88 -17.72
C VAL A 305 10.59 -6.04 -18.11
N GLY A 306 11.49 -6.64 -18.89
CA GLY A 306 12.75 -6.08 -19.34
C GLY A 306 13.69 -5.71 -18.20
N PHE A 307 13.72 -6.55 -17.17
CA PHE A 307 14.77 -6.51 -16.16
C PHE A 307 16.16 -6.65 -16.84
N PRO A 308 17.24 -6.03 -16.31
CA PRO A 308 18.55 -6.09 -16.94
C PRO A 308 19.02 -7.54 -17.22
N GLY A 309 19.26 -7.86 -18.49
CA GLY A 309 19.65 -9.19 -18.97
C GLY A 309 18.51 -10.15 -19.36
N GLU A 310 17.25 -9.71 -19.31
CA GLU A 310 16.08 -10.51 -19.70
C GLU A 310 16.02 -10.74 -21.23
N THR A 311 16.01 -12.00 -21.65
CA THR A 311 15.86 -12.42 -23.05
C THR A 311 14.39 -12.70 -23.41
N GLU A 312 14.10 -12.95 -24.70
CA GLU A 312 12.75 -13.40 -25.12
C GLU A 312 12.37 -14.76 -24.51
N GLU A 313 13.34 -15.65 -24.29
CA GLU A 313 13.11 -16.93 -23.61
C GLU A 313 12.70 -16.71 -22.14
N ASP A 314 13.40 -15.80 -21.44
CA ASP A 314 13.05 -15.43 -20.06
C ASP A 314 11.64 -14.83 -19.97
N PHE A 315 11.27 -14.00 -20.94
CA PHE A 315 9.94 -13.41 -21.03
C PHE A 315 8.87 -14.48 -21.31
N ARG A 316 9.13 -15.44 -22.20
CA ARG A 316 8.22 -16.57 -22.44
C ARG A 316 7.99 -17.40 -21.18
N ALA A 317 9.03 -17.72 -20.42
CA ALA A 317 8.88 -18.39 -19.13
C ALA A 317 7.97 -17.61 -18.15
N THR A 318 8.04 -16.28 -18.18
CA THR A 318 7.11 -15.42 -17.42
C THR A 318 5.66 -15.55 -17.91
N MET A 319 5.43 -15.58 -19.23
CA MET A 319 4.10 -15.80 -19.81
C MET A 319 3.55 -17.20 -19.49
N ASP A 320 4.40 -18.22 -19.48
CA ASP A 320 4.02 -19.60 -19.14
C ASP A 320 3.60 -19.71 -17.68
N LEU A 321 4.36 -19.11 -16.75
CA LEU A 321 3.99 -19.04 -15.34
C LEU A 321 2.65 -18.33 -15.13
N VAL A 322 2.44 -17.18 -15.79
CA VAL A 322 1.17 -16.44 -15.73
C VAL A 322 0.01 -17.28 -16.23
N SER A 323 0.22 -18.01 -17.33
CA SER A 323 -0.79 -18.91 -17.91
C SER A 323 -1.14 -20.05 -16.95
N ALA A 324 -0.15 -20.65 -16.29
CA ALA A 324 -0.34 -21.76 -15.35
C ALA A 324 -1.04 -21.31 -14.05
N VAL A 325 -0.72 -20.12 -13.55
CA VAL A 325 -1.30 -19.62 -12.29
C VAL A 325 -2.72 -19.14 -12.48
N GLU A 326 -3.10 -18.55 -13.61
CA GLU A 326 -4.41 -17.91 -13.82
C GLU A 326 -4.71 -16.83 -12.76
N TYR A 327 -4.05 -15.68 -12.88
CA TYR A 327 -4.21 -14.60 -11.92
C TYR A 327 -5.53 -13.85 -12.09
N GLY A 328 -6.13 -13.44 -10.96
CA GLY A 328 -7.36 -12.66 -10.96
C GLY A 328 -7.15 -11.15 -11.04
N GLN A 329 -6.04 -10.65 -10.49
CA GLN A 329 -5.69 -9.24 -10.53
C GLN A 329 -4.18 -9.08 -10.44
N CYS A 330 -3.54 -8.48 -11.44
CA CYS A 330 -2.09 -8.28 -11.43
C CYS A 330 -1.70 -6.87 -11.79
N TYR A 331 -0.49 -6.52 -11.36
CA TYR A 331 0.17 -5.31 -11.78
C TYR A 331 1.42 -5.70 -12.57
N SER A 332 1.66 -5.01 -13.68
CA SER A 332 2.82 -5.25 -14.52
C SER A 332 3.46 -3.93 -14.89
N PHE A 333 4.79 -3.93 -14.82
CA PHE A 333 5.60 -2.71 -14.97
C PHE A 333 6.80 -2.99 -15.85
N LYS A 334 7.24 -1.98 -16.60
CA LYS A 334 8.59 -1.99 -17.17
C LYS A 334 9.60 -1.81 -16.05
N TYR A 335 10.73 -2.49 -16.14
CA TYR A 335 11.86 -2.21 -15.26
C TYR A 335 12.27 -0.73 -15.38
N SER A 336 12.27 -0.04 -14.24
CA SER A 336 12.69 1.34 -14.10
C SER A 336 13.87 1.38 -13.13
N PRO A 337 15.06 1.84 -13.56
CA PRO A 337 16.22 1.90 -12.68
C PRO A 337 15.96 2.85 -11.51
N ARG A 338 16.48 2.48 -10.35
CA ARG A 338 16.43 3.29 -9.15
C ARG A 338 17.85 3.56 -8.67
N PRO A 339 18.26 4.84 -8.54
CA PRO A 339 19.59 5.18 -8.04
C PRO A 339 19.90 4.43 -6.74
N GLY A 340 21.11 3.87 -6.65
CA GLY A 340 21.57 3.10 -5.49
C GLY A 340 21.18 1.62 -5.47
N THR A 341 20.34 1.15 -6.40
CA THR A 341 19.99 -0.30 -6.47
C THR A 341 20.98 -1.09 -7.32
N PRO A 342 21.31 -2.35 -6.97
CA PRO A 342 22.26 -3.16 -7.72
C PRO A 342 21.92 -3.40 -9.20
N ALA A 343 20.63 -3.35 -9.57
CA ALA A 343 20.20 -3.50 -10.96
C ALA A 343 20.32 -2.21 -11.79
N ALA A 344 20.43 -1.03 -11.16
CA ALA A 344 20.48 0.25 -11.88
C ALA A 344 21.71 0.36 -12.77
N GLU A 345 22.85 -0.15 -12.32
CA GLU A 345 24.16 -0.06 -13.00
C GLU A 345 24.38 -1.11 -14.10
N ARG A 346 23.42 -2.01 -14.33
CA ARG A 346 23.54 -3.09 -15.33
C ARG A 346 23.15 -2.59 -16.73
N SER A 347 23.49 -3.35 -17.78
CA SER A 347 23.00 -3.07 -19.13
C SER A 347 21.49 -3.32 -19.23
N HIS A 348 20.73 -2.32 -19.69
CA HIS A 348 19.27 -2.40 -19.75
C HIS A 348 18.79 -2.96 -21.09
N VAL A 349 17.62 -3.61 -21.05
CA VAL A 349 16.83 -3.91 -22.26
C VAL A 349 16.33 -2.59 -22.83
N ASP A 350 16.29 -2.46 -24.16
CA ASP A 350 15.82 -1.24 -24.81
C ASP A 350 14.33 -0.98 -24.52
N GLU A 351 13.93 0.29 -24.56
CA GLU A 351 12.57 0.68 -24.18
C GLU A 351 11.49 0.14 -25.12
N ALA A 352 11.80 -0.07 -26.40
CA ALA A 352 10.83 -0.61 -27.36
C ALA A 352 10.52 -2.09 -27.05
N THR A 353 11.55 -2.89 -26.74
CA THR A 353 11.37 -4.28 -26.30
C THR A 353 10.63 -4.36 -24.97
N LYS A 354 10.95 -3.50 -23.99
CA LYS A 354 10.19 -3.46 -22.72
C LYS A 354 8.70 -3.16 -22.95
N ASP A 355 8.41 -2.22 -23.85
CA ASP A 355 7.03 -1.82 -24.16
C ASP A 355 6.26 -2.95 -24.85
N GLU A 356 6.86 -3.58 -25.86
CA GLU A 356 6.29 -4.74 -26.56
C GLU A 356 5.96 -5.90 -25.60
N ARG A 357 6.91 -6.25 -24.71
CA ARG A 357 6.71 -7.29 -23.69
C ARG A 357 5.62 -6.92 -22.70
N LEU A 358 5.59 -5.66 -22.24
CA LEU A 358 4.55 -5.19 -21.32
C LEU A 358 3.17 -5.33 -21.96
N GLN A 359 3.00 -4.93 -23.22
CA GLN A 359 1.73 -5.03 -23.92
C GLN A 359 1.25 -6.48 -24.07
N ARG A 360 2.15 -7.41 -24.43
CA ARG A 360 1.85 -8.86 -24.50
C ARG A 360 1.43 -9.44 -23.15
N LEU A 361 2.19 -9.14 -22.09
CA LEU A 361 1.87 -9.60 -20.74
C LEU A 361 0.54 -9.04 -20.25
N GLN A 362 0.30 -7.74 -20.44
CA GLN A 362 -0.96 -7.12 -20.06
C GLN A 362 -2.15 -7.67 -20.84
N ALA A 363 -1.99 -8.06 -22.11
CA ALA A 363 -3.06 -8.70 -22.87
C ALA A 363 -3.49 -10.03 -22.23
N LEU A 364 -2.52 -10.87 -21.83
CA LEU A 364 -2.81 -12.13 -21.13
C LEU A 364 -3.46 -11.88 -19.76
N LEU A 365 -2.88 -10.99 -18.95
CA LEU A 365 -3.41 -10.67 -17.61
C LEU A 365 -4.85 -10.11 -17.68
N ARG A 366 -5.14 -9.21 -18.65
CA ARG A 366 -6.50 -8.69 -18.85
C ARG A 366 -7.48 -9.78 -19.27
N SER A 367 -7.04 -10.73 -20.11
CA SER A 367 -7.86 -11.87 -20.51
C SER A 367 -8.23 -12.72 -19.29
N GLN A 368 -7.26 -13.08 -18.44
CA GLN A 368 -7.50 -13.86 -17.23
C GLN A 368 -8.39 -13.12 -16.22
N GLN A 369 -8.11 -11.84 -15.97
CA GLN A 369 -8.94 -10.99 -15.11
C GLN A 369 -10.39 -10.96 -15.61
N ARG A 370 -10.60 -10.82 -16.92
CA ARG A 370 -11.95 -10.81 -17.51
C ARG A 370 -12.67 -12.14 -17.30
N VAL A 371 -12.00 -13.27 -17.52
CA VAL A 371 -12.55 -14.61 -17.26
C VAL A 371 -12.99 -14.74 -15.80
N VAL A 372 -12.19 -14.28 -14.85
CA VAL A 372 -12.55 -14.33 -13.43
C VAL A 372 -13.75 -13.44 -13.12
N GLN A 373 -13.77 -12.20 -13.60
CA GLN A 373 -14.90 -11.28 -13.38
C GLN A 373 -16.20 -11.79 -14.00
N ASP A 374 -16.14 -12.34 -15.22
CA ASP A 374 -17.31 -12.89 -15.91
C ASP A 374 -17.87 -14.12 -15.18
N ARG A 375 -17.01 -14.95 -14.56
CA ARG A 375 -17.45 -16.08 -13.71
C ARG A 375 -18.18 -15.65 -12.45
N MET A 376 -18.01 -14.40 -12.00
CA MET A 376 -18.72 -13.88 -10.82
C MET A 376 -20.16 -13.49 -11.15
N VAL A 377 -20.52 -13.27 -12.41
CA VAL A 377 -21.89 -12.91 -12.80
C VAL A 377 -22.85 -14.05 -12.43
N GLY A 378 -23.93 -13.70 -11.73
CA GLY A 378 -24.91 -14.61 -11.16
C GLY A 378 -24.57 -15.11 -9.75
N GLN A 379 -23.34 -14.89 -9.25
CA GLN A 379 -22.95 -15.29 -7.90
C GLN A 379 -23.40 -14.25 -6.86
N GLU A 380 -23.63 -14.73 -5.64
CA GLU A 380 -23.86 -13.88 -4.48
C GLU A 380 -22.56 -13.70 -3.70
N VAL A 381 -22.22 -12.45 -3.39
CA VAL A 381 -21.00 -12.09 -2.67
C VAL A 381 -21.31 -11.09 -1.57
N ASN A 382 -20.47 -11.01 -0.54
CA ASN A 382 -20.59 -9.96 0.46
C ASN A 382 -19.82 -8.72 0.00
N VAL A 383 -20.38 -7.53 0.23
CA VAL A 383 -19.77 -6.25 -0.12
C VAL A 383 -19.79 -5.33 1.09
N LEU A 384 -18.62 -4.83 1.46
CA LEU A 384 -18.48 -3.74 2.43
C LEU A 384 -18.53 -2.42 1.66
N PHE A 385 -19.55 -1.60 1.92
CA PHE A 385 -19.74 -0.33 1.23
C PHE A 385 -18.96 0.79 1.90
N GLU A 386 -18.19 1.54 1.11
CA GLU A 386 -17.18 2.48 1.62
C GLU A 386 -17.46 3.92 1.23
N ARG A 387 -18.19 4.15 0.13
CA ARG A 387 -18.43 5.49 -0.40
C ARG A 387 -19.56 5.54 -1.41
N ALA A 388 -20.14 6.72 -1.55
CA ALA A 388 -21.02 7.04 -2.66
C ALA A 388 -20.31 6.87 -4.02
N GLY A 389 -21.11 6.45 -5.01
CA GLY A 389 -20.72 6.36 -6.41
C GLY A 389 -20.75 7.70 -7.13
N ARG A 390 -20.54 7.67 -8.44
CA ARG A 390 -20.59 8.89 -9.28
C ARG A 390 -22.02 9.26 -9.66
N ALA A 391 -22.91 8.27 -9.75
CA ALA A 391 -24.32 8.47 -10.03
C ALA A 391 -25.12 8.64 -8.72
N ALA A 392 -26.23 9.37 -8.78
CA ALA A 392 -27.15 9.49 -7.65
C ALA A 392 -27.70 8.10 -7.27
N GLY A 393 -27.81 7.82 -5.97
CA GLY A 393 -28.28 6.51 -5.46
C GLY A 393 -27.27 5.36 -5.60
N GLN A 394 -26.09 5.60 -6.17
CA GLN A 394 -25.06 4.58 -6.31
C GLN A 394 -24.21 4.46 -5.05
N MET A 395 -24.00 3.25 -4.56
CA MET A 395 -23.07 2.93 -3.47
C MET A 395 -21.98 2.00 -3.97
N VAL A 396 -20.73 2.26 -3.59
CA VAL A 396 -19.55 1.50 -4.02
C VAL A 396 -18.86 0.87 -2.82
N GLY A 397 -18.50 -0.40 -2.97
CA GLY A 397 -17.83 -1.18 -1.95
C GLY A 397 -16.84 -2.20 -2.53
N LYS A 398 -16.29 -3.00 -1.63
CA LYS A 398 -15.34 -4.07 -1.94
C LYS A 398 -15.92 -5.44 -1.61
N SER A 399 -15.83 -6.38 -2.55
CA SER A 399 -16.21 -7.77 -2.31
C SER A 399 -15.21 -8.50 -1.42
N ASP A 400 -15.53 -9.74 -1.02
CA ASP A 400 -14.61 -10.64 -0.32
C ASP A 400 -13.27 -10.79 -1.08
N HIS A 401 -13.29 -10.79 -2.42
CA HIS A 401 -12.09 -10.86 -3.28
C HIS A 401 -11.48 -9.52 -3.68
N LEU A 402 -11.83 -8.41 -3.00
CA LEU A 402 -11.32 -7.05 -3.24
C LEU A 402 -11.76 -6.40 -4.58
N HIS A 403 -12.68 -7.03 -5.33
CA HIS A 403 -13.27 -6.42 -6.51
C HIS A 403 -14.14 -5.22 -6.13
N SER A 404 -14.09 -4.18 -6.96
CA SER A 404 -14.99 -3.04 -6.80
C SER A 404 -16.39 -3.46 -7.23
N VAL A 405 -17.36 -3.36 -6.33
CA VAL A 405 -18.76 -3.64 -6.60
C VAL A 405 -19.56 -2.37 -6.38
N PHE A 406 -20.53 -2.10 -7.25
CA PHE A 406 -21.49 -1.03 -7.02
C PHE A 406 -22.93 -1.53 -7.15
N VAL A 407 -23.80 -0.92 -6.35
CA VAL A 407 -25.24 -1.13 -6.38
C VAL A 407 -25.94 0.21 -6.51
N GLU A 408 -27.16 0.20 -7.02
CA GLU A 408 -28.08 1.35 -6.98
C GLU A 408 -29.13 1.04 -5.92
N ALA A 409 -28.98 1.63 -4.73
CA ALA A 409 -29.82 1.33 -3.58
C ALA A 409 -29.83 2.50 -2.59
N GLU A 410 -31.03 2.91 -2.17
CA GLU A 410 -31.22 4.00 -1.20
C GLU A 410 -31.08 3.52 0.26
N ASP A 411 -31.21 2.22 0.52
CA ASP A 411 -31.19 1.58 1.85
C ASP A 411 -29.79 1.05 2.25
N VAL A 412 -28.73 1.52 1.58
CA VAL A 412 -27.35 1.13 1.87
C VAL A 412 -26.56 2.33 2.35
N ALA A 413 -25.93 2.18 3.52
CA ALA A 413 -25.06 3.19 4.12
C ALA A 413 -23.58 2.80 4.03
N ILE A 414 -22.71 3.80 4.16
CA ILE A 414 -21.27 3.58 4.33
C ILE A 414 -21.03 2.79 5.62
N GLY A 415 -20.32 1.67 5.50
CA GLY A 415 -20.04 0.72 6.58
C GLY A 415 -20.97 -0.48 6.62
N ASP A 416 -22.00 -0.52 5.77
CA ASP A 416 -22.83 -1.69 5.63
C ASP A 416 -22.05 -2.82 4.93
N LEU A 417 -22.17 -4.02 5.50
CA LEU A 417 -21.73 -5.27 4.91
C LEU A 417 -22.99 -6.01 4.46
N ARG A 418 -23.24 -6.08 3.16
CA ARG A 418 -24.46 -6.68 2.60
C ARG A 418 -24.12 -7.75 1.58
N ARG A 419 -25.01 -8.74 1.49
CA ARG A 419 -24.98 -9.74 0.43
C ARG A 419 -25.64 -9.16 -0.83
N VAL A 420 -24.98 -9.31 -1.97
CA VAL A 420 -25.42 -8.80 -3.27
C VAL A 420 -25.24 -9.87 -4.33
N ARG A 421 -26.07 -9.86 -5.36
CA ARG A 421 -25.92 -10.72 -6.54
C ARG A 421 -25.25 -9.92 -7.66
N ILE A 422 -24.13 -10.41 -8.18
CA ILE A 422 -23.47 -9.78 -9.32
C ILE A 422 -24.33 -10.02 -10.57
N VAL A 423 -24.64 -8.95 -11.30
CA VAL A 423 -25.47 -9.01 -12.52
C VAL A 423 -24.69 -8.65 -13.78
N GLU A 424 -23.57 -7.94 -13.63
CA GLU A 424 -22.76 -7.51 -14.77
C GLU A 424 -21.30 -7.32 -14.36
N SER A 425 -20.39 -7.71 -15.26
CA SER A 425 -18.96 -7.43 -15.18
C SER A 425 -18.56 -6.34 -16.18
N ALA A 426 -17.99 -5.26 -15.68
CA ALA A 426 -17.33 -4.23 -16.48
C ALA A 426 -15.80 -4.33 -16.32
N ALA A 427 -15.04 -3.55 -17.09
CA ALA A 427 -13.58 -3.67 -17.15
C ALA A 427 -12.87 -3.66 -15.78
N ASN A 428 -13.34 -2.86 -14.82
CA ASN A 428 -12.70 -2.72 -13.50
C ASN A 428 -13.70 -2.70 -12.33
N SER A 429 -14.95 -3.09 -12.57
CA SER A 429 -16.01 -3.05 -11.57
C SER A 429 -17.11 -4.04 -11.89
N LEU A 430 -17.81 -4.49 -10.86
CA LEU A 430 -18.98 -5.35 -10.98
C LEU A 430 -20.23 -4.55 -10.60
N ARG A 431 -21.30 -4.68 -11.39
CA ARG A 431 -22.64 -4.19 -11.01
C ARG A 431 -23.36 -5.31 -10.27
N ALA A 432 -24.02 -4.97 -9.19
CA ALA A 432 -24.78 -5.92 -8.39
C ALA A 432 -26.14 -5.36 -7.97
N GLU A 433 -27.01 -6.27 -7.54
CA GLU A 433 -28.32 -5.97 -6.96
C GLU A 433 -28.35 -6.56 -5.54
N LEU A 434 -29.05 -5.89 -4.61
CA LEU A 434 -29.24 -6.42 -3.26
C LEU A 434 -30.04 -7.74 -3.33
N VAL A 435 -29.67 -8.69 -2.46
CA VAL A 435 -30.36 -10.00 -2.32
C VAL A 435 -31.49 -9.91 -1.32
#